data_AF-A0A1C4E396-F1
#
_entry.id   AF-A0A1C4E396-F1
#
_cell.length_a   1.000
_cell.length_b   1.000
_cell.length_c   1.000
_cell.angle_alpha   90.00
_cell.angle_beta   90.00
_cell.angle_gamma   90.00
#
_symmetry.space_group_name_H-M   'P 1'
#
loop_
_entity.id
_entity.type
_entity.pdbx_description
1 polymer ?
#
loop_
_entity_poly.entity_id
_entity_poly.type
_entity_poly.pdbx_seq_one_letter_code
_entity_poly.pdbx_strand_id
1 'polypeptide(L)'
;MIEILRTVINFLIALFSGELPIVYYVWIITLFLIQISQSTLNYKLFNKKDNFSTYTSEGLLAFIILLFGGMLVSKLLAYIIDDPTISMTNVTHYFISLIILTIFVVISCLKDFIETSIKNKNVSLFSFLVVSLITSILSFKFLSPLIEGSFSLSKSFITTLIILVTISIPLLIALEEKYADEK
;
A
#
# COMPACT_ATOMS: atom_id res chain seq x y z
N MET A 1 -22.73 -2.67 2.69
CA MET A 1 -22.67 -1.58 1.68
C MET A 1 -22.66 -0.19 2.32
N ILE A 2 -23.59 0.13 3.22
CA ILE A 2 -23.66 1.44 3.91
C ILE A 2 -22.39 1.76 4.71
N GLU A 3 -21.80 0.76 5.38
CA GLU A 3 -20.65 0.99 6.27
C GLU A 3 -19.32 1.26 5.54
N ILE A 4 -19.10 0.61 4.40
CA ILE A 4 -17.94 0.86 3.51
C ILE A 4 -18.02 2.31 3.00
N LEU A 5 -19.18 2.69 2.47
CA LEU A 5 -19.42 4.04 1.96
C LEU A 5 -19.24 5.09 3.07
N ARG A 6 -19.78 4.84 4.27
CA ARG A 6 -19.58 5.71 5.43
C ARG A 6 -18.10 5.86 5.79
N THR A 7 -17.32 4.77 5.77
CA THR A 7 -15.89 4.81 6.11
C THR A 7 -15.12 5.67 5.11
N VAL A 8 -15.39 5.53 3.82
CA VAL A 8 -14.77 6.33 2.76
C VAL A 8 -15.18 7.80 2.84
N ILE A 9 -16.48 8.08 3.02
CA ILE A 9 -16.99 9.46 3.16
C ILE A 9 -16.38 10.14 4.39
N ASN A 10 -16.37 9.46 5.54
CA ASN A 10 -15.78 10.02 6.76
C ASN A 10 -14.29 10.34 6.58
N PHE A 11 -13.56 9.48 5.87
CA PHE A 11 -12.17 9.75 5.55
C PHE A 11 -12.03 10.99 4.66
N LEU A 12 -12.83 11.11 3.60
CA LEU A 12 -12.80 12.28 2.72
C LEU A 12 -13.14 13.57 3.47
N ILE A 13 -14.15 13.54 4.33
CA ILE A 13 -14.51 14.68 5.19
C ILE A 13 -13.31 15.05 6.06
N ALA A 14 -12.75 14.11 6.82
CA ALA A 14 -11.62 14.36 7.71
C ALA A 14 -10.38 14.87 6.94
N LEU A 15 -10.14 14.34 5.73
CA LEU A 15 -9.04 14.75 4.87
C LEU A 15 -9.20 16.22 4.44
N PHE A 16 -10.38 16.62 3.97
CA PHE A 16 -10.60 17.98 3.47
C PHE A 16 -10.92 19.01 4.56
N SER A 17 -11.38 18.59 5.73
CA SER A 17 -11.65 19.51 6.85
C SER A 17 -10.40 19.89 7.65
N GLY A 18 -9.25 19.23 7.42
CA GLY A 18 -8.03 19.49 8.16
C GLY A 18 -7.99 18.80 9.54
N GLU A 19 -8.89 17.86 9.80
CA GLU A 19 -9.03 17.20 11.11
C GLU A 19 -7.97 16.11 11.38
N LEU A 20 -7.23 15.68 10.35
CA LEU A 20 -6.20 14.65 10.52
C LEU A 20 -4.90 15.25 11.10
N PRO A 21 -4.09 14.46 11.81
CA PRO A 21 -2.78 14.92 12.27
C PRO A 21 -1.89 15.37 11.09
N ILE A 22 -1.11 16.44 11.28
CA ILE A 22 -0.21 16.99 10.25
C ILE A 22 0.69 15.91 9.63
N VAL A 23 1.17 14.97 10.46
CA VAL A 23 1.99 13.84 10.03
C VAL A 23 1.30 13.02 8.92
N TYR A 24 -0.03 12.85 9.00
CA TYR A 24 -0.80 12.15 7.97
C TYR A 24 -0.71 12.84 6.61
N TYR A 25 -0.94 14.17 6.59
CA TYR A 25 -0.89 14.97 5.37
C TYR A 25 0.50 15.01 4.75
N VAL A 26 1.54 15.19 5.56
CA VAL A 26 2.92 15.19 5.08
C VAL A 26 3.25 13.82 4.48
N TRP A 27 2.82 12.74 5.11
CA TRP A 27 3.11 11.38 4.66
C TRP A 27 2.39 11.04 3.34
N ILE A 28 1.10 11.35 3.20
CA ILE A 28 0.38 11.09 1.92
C ILE A 28 0.95 11.91 0.76
N ILE A 29 1.30 13.19 0.99
CA ILE A 29 1.93 14.04 -0.03
C ILE A 29 3.31 13.49 -0.41
N THR A 30 4.10 13.07 0.58
CA THR A 30 5.42 12.49 0.35
C THR A 30 5.33 11.22 -0.50
N LEU A 31 4.42 10.30 -0.15
CA LEU A 31 4.20 9.07 -0.92
C LEU A 31 3.73 9.37 -2.35
N PHE A 32 2.86 10.36 -2.53
CA PHE A 32 2.36 10.78 -3.83
C PHE A 32 3.49 11.34 -4.73
N LEU A 33 4.34 12.20 -4.18
CA LEU A 33 5.50 12.74 -4.90
C LEU A 33 6.53 11.65 -5.25
N ILE A 34 6.77 10.71 -4.33
CA ILE A 34 7.62 9.54 -4.58
C ILE A 34 7.03 8.71 -5.72
N GLN A 35 5.73 8.42 -5.70
CA GLN A 35 5.06 7.63 -6.74
C GLN A 35 5.20 8.28 -8.12
N ILE A 36 4.94 9.58 -8.26
CA ILE A 36 5.12 10.29 -9.54
C ILE A 36 6.57 10.26 -10.01
N SER A 37 7.51 10.50 -9.08
CA SER A 37 8.94 10.48 -9.37
C SER A 37 9.39 9.10 -9.84
N GLN A 38 8.95 8.04 -9.16
CA GLN A 38 9.22 6.66 -9.52
C GLN A 38 8.61 6.30 -10.87
N SER A 39 7.34 6.60 -11.12
CA SER A 39 6.72 6.37 -12.43
C SER A 39 7.48 7.08 -13.56
N THR A 40 7.95 8.31 -13.31
CA THR A 40 8.75 9.07 -14.29
C THR A 40 10.11 8.44 -14.55
N LEU A 41 10.82 8.04 -13.49
CA LEU A 41 12.15 7.45 -13.60
C LEU A 41 12.08 6.05 -14.21
N ASN A 42 11.18 5.20 -13.74
CA ASN A 42 11.03 3.83 -14.22
C ASN A 42 10.63 3.79 -15.70
N TYR A 43 9.74 4.68 -16.13
CA TYR A 43 9.37 4.80 -17.53
C TYR A 43 10.59 5.02 -18.43
N LYS A 44 11.48 5.94 -18.04
CA LYS A 44 12.70 6.28 -18.78
C LYS A 44 13.79 5.22 -18.67
N LEU A 45 13.99 4.66 -17.48
CA LEU A 45 15.07 3.71 -17.22
C LEU A 45 14.80 2.33 -17.82
N PHE A 46 13.54 1.90 -17.83
CA PHE A 46 13.15 0.56 -18.29
C PHE A 46 12.46 0.57 -19.67
N ASN A 47 12.47 1.71 -20.38
CA ASN A 47 11.92 1.87 -21.74
C ASN A 47 10.56 1.19 -21.91
N LYS A 48 9.60 1.54 -21.05
CA LYS A 48 8.27 0.94 -21.08
C LYS A 48 7.60 1.20 -22.44
N LYS A 49 6.99 0.16 -23.00
CA LYS A 49 6.41 0.19 -24.36
C LYS A 49 5.15 1.04 -24.45
N ASP A 50 4.42 1.17 -23.34
CA ASP A 50 3.19 1.95 -23.29
C ASP A 50 3.45 3.46 -23.33
N ASN A 51 2.39 4.23 -23.56
CA ASN A 51 2.45 5.67 -23.43
C ASN A 51 2.71 6.07 -21.96
N PHE A 52 3.58 7.06 -21.75
CA PHE A 52 3.90 7.58 -20.41
C PHE A 52 2.64 7.92 -19.58
N SER A 53 1.63 8.50 -20.22
CA SER A 53 0.35 8.84 -19.59
C SER A 53 -0.36 7.61 -19.05
N THR A 54 -0.40 6.51 -19.81
CA THR A 54 -1.07 5.28 -19.41
C THR A 54 -0.36 4.65 -18.22
N TYR A 55 0.96 4.45 -18.34
CA TYR A 55 1.79 3.87 -17.28
C TYR A 55 1.72 4.66 -15.97
N THR A 56 1.78 6.00 -16.04
CA THR A 56 1.65 6.86 -14.86
C THR A 56 0.24 6.80 -14.28
N SER A 57 -0.80 6.79 -15.13
CA SER A 57 -2.18 6.73 -14.67
C SER A 57 -2.51 5.41 -13.96
N GLU A 58 -1.98 4.28 -14.42
CA GLU A 58 -2.18 2.97 -13.79
C GLU A 58 -1.54 2.94 -12.40
N GLY A 59 -0.30 3.43 -12.27
CA GLY A 59 0.37 3.54 -10.97
C GLY A 59 -0.38 4.46 -9.98
N LEU A 60 -0.90 5.59 -10.46
CA LEU A 60 -1.70 6.51 -9.65
C LEU A 60 -3.07 5.93 -9.26
N LEU A 61 -3.70 5.17 -10.15
CA LEU A 61 -4.95 4.47 -9.84
C LEU A 61 -4.73 3.40 -8.77
N ALA A 62 -3.67 2.59 -8.90
CA ALA A 62 -3.31 1.61 -7.89
C ALA A 62 -3.03 2.27 -6.53
N PHE A 63 -2.33 3.42 -6.53
CA PHE A 63 -2.10 4.22 -5.33
C PHE A 63 -3.41 4.65 -4.66
N ILE A 64 -4.36 5.19 -5.41
CA ILE A 64 -5.67 5.63 -4.90
C ILE A 64 -6.47 4.43 -4.39
N ILE A 65 -6.53 3.34 -5.16
CA ILE A 65 -7.26 2.12 -4.78
C ILE A 65 -6.70 1.56 -3.48
N LEU A 66 -5.38 1.53 -3.30
CA LEU A 66 -4.74 1.02 -2.07
C LEU A 66 -4.91 1.98 -0.90
N LEU A 67 -4.95 3.29 -1.12
CA LEU A 67 -5.27 4.25 -0.06
C LEU A 67 -6.65 3.96 0.55
N PHE A 68 -7.67 3.72 -0.28
CA PHE A 68 -9.00 3.36 0.23
C PHE A 68 -9.10 1.91 0.69
N GLY A 69 -8.54 0.99 -0.10
CA GLY A 69 -8.55 -0.44 0.15
C GLY A 69 -7.84 -0.80 1.45
N GLY A 70 -6.69 -0.19 1.74
CA GLY A 70 -5.94 -0.40 2.98
C GLY A 70 -6.74 -0.05 4.23
N MET A 71 -7.52 1.03 4.19
CA MET A 71 -8.41 1.42 5.29
C MET A 71 -9.51 0.37 5.50
N LEU A 72 -10.15 -0.08 4.41
CA LEU A 72 -11.23 -1.07 4.48
C LEU A 72 -10.72 -2.44 4.94
N VAL A 73 -9.57 -2.87 4.44
CA VAL A 73 -8.90 -4.11 4.86
C VAL A 73 -8.53 -4.05 6.33
N SER A 74 -7.95 -2.92 6.77
CA SER A 74 -7.62 -2.71 8.18
C SER A 74 -8.85 -2.81 9.08
N LYS A 75 -9.95 -2.15 8.69
CA LYS A 75 -11.21 -2.19 9.44
C LYS A 75 -11.85 -3.58 9.45
N LEU A 76 -11.80 -4.30 8.33
CA LEU A 76 -12.28 -5.67 8.23
C LEU A 76 -11.47 -6.62 9.12
N LEU A 77 -10.15 -6.50 9.13
CA LEU A 77 -9.29 -7.31 10.02
C LEU A 77 -9.55 -7.00 11.49
N ALA A 78 -9.83 -5.74 11.84
CA ALA A 78 -10.13 -5.35 13.20
C ALA A 78 -11.47 -5.93 13.70
N TYR A 79 -12.40 -6.20 12.79
CA TYR A 79 -13.64 -6.89 13.12
C TYR A 79 -13.44 -8.40 13.35
N ILE A 80 -12.45 -9.00 12.68
CA ILE A 80 -12.19 -10.45 12.75
C ILE A 80 -11.29 -10.81 13.94
N ILE A 81 -10.39 -9.92 14.33
CA ILE A 81 -9.41 -10.15 15.40
C ILE A 81 -10.00 -9.59 16.69
N ASP A 82 -10.33 -10.46 17.65
CA ASP A 82 -11.00 -10.12 18.93
C ASP A 82 -10.24 -9.10 19.81
N ASP A 83 -8.94 -8.87 19.56
CA ASP A 83 -8.13 -7.93 20.34
C ASP A 83 -7.17 -7.10 19.44
N PRO A 84 -7.69 -6.16 18.63
CA PRO A 84 -6.90 -5.40 17.68
C PRO A 84 -6.22 -4.19 18.34
N THR A 85 -6.79 -3.65 19.45
CA THR A 85 -6.26 -2.60 20.34
C THR A 85 -7.26 -2.22 21.45
N ILE A 86 -6.78 -1.54 22.52
CA ILE A 86 -7.58 -0.98 23.63
C ILE A 86 -8.44 0.24 23.20
N SER A 87 -8.24 0.83 22.01
CA SER A 87 -9.06 1.92 21.45
C SER A 87 -8.84 2.17 19.95
N MET A 88 -9.46 1.39 19.06
CA MET A 88 -9.41 1.71 17.62
C MET A 88 -10.30 2.91 17.29
N THR A 89 -9.71 3.94 16.69
CA THR A 89 -10.44 5.05 16.08
C THR A 89 -10.37 4.94 14.55
N ASN A 90 -11.22 5.67 13.83
CA ASN A 90 -11.12 5.74 12.36
C ASN A 90 -9.71 6.17 11.89
N VAL A 91 -9.06 7.05 12.66
CA VAL A 91 -7.70 7.54 12.38
C VAL A 91 -6.67 6.40 12.37
N THR A 92 -6.84 5.38 13.21
CA THR A 92 -5.98 4.19 13.24
C THR A 92 -5.96 3.48 11.89
N HIS A 93 -7.13 3.26 11.30
CA HIS A 93 -7.25 2.62 9.99
C HIS A 93 -6.67 3.48 8.87
N TYR A 94 -6.72 4.80 9.00
CA TYR A 94 -6.13 5.72 8.02
C TYR A 94 -4.61 5.58 8.00
N PHE A 95 -3.96 5.56 9.17
CA PHE A 95 -2.51 5.38 9.26
C PHE A 95 -2.05 3.99 8.83
N ILE A 96 -2.79 2.94 9.17
CA ILE A 96 -2.50 1.59 8.67
C ILE A 96 -2.54 1.57 7.14
N SER A 97 -3.50 2.25 6.54
CA SER A 97 -3.55 2.39 5.08
C SER A 97 -2.31 3.06 4.51
N LEU A 98 -1.76 4.10 5.17
CA LEU A 98 -0.50 4.71 4.75
C LEU A 98 0.71 3.78 4.89
N ILE A 99 0.74 2.90 5.90
CA ILE A 99 1.77 1.86 6.01
C ILE A 99 1.67 0.90 4.82
N ILE A 100 0.47 0.39 4.51
CA ILE A 100 0.22 -0.49 3.37
C ILE A 100 0.63 0.20 2.06
N LEU A 101 0.27 1.47 1.90
CA LEU A 101 0.61 2.27 0.73
C LEU A 101 2.12 2.48 0.61
N THR A 102 2.82 2.69 1.73
CA THR A 102 4.29 2.76 1.76
C THR A 102 4.92 1.47 1.26
N ILE A 103 4.41 0.31 1.72
CA ILE A 103 4.87 -1.00 1.26
C ILE A 103 4.68 -1.14 -0.24
N PHE A 104 3.50 -0.75 -0.77
CA PHE A 104 3.23 -0.77 -2.20
C PHE A 104 4.21 0.10 -3.00
N VAL A 105 4.40 1.37 -2.62
CA VAL A 105 5.32 2.29 -3.30
C VAL A 105 6.75 1.74 -3.34
N VAL A 106 7.21 1.11 -2.25
CA VAL A 106 8.55 0.49 -2.21
C VAL A 106 8.63 -0.73 -3.13
N ILE A 107 7.63 -1.62 -3.12
CA ILE A 107 7.63 -2.82 -3.97
C ILE A 107 7.50 -2.42 -5.45
N SER A 108 6.64 -1.47 -5.79
CA SER A 108 6.48 -0.95 -7.15
C SER A 108 7.78 -0.35 -7.68
N CYS A 109 8.58 0.30 -6.83
CA CYS A 109 9.91 0.77 -7.20
C CYS A 109 10.85 -0.39 -7.60
N LEU A 110 10.81 -1.49 -6.86
CA LEU A 110 11.67 -2.66 -7.07
C LEU A 110 11.14 -3.59 -8.17
N LYS A 111 9.86 -3.47 -8.54
CA LYS A 111 9.19 -4.33 -9.52
C LYS A 111 9.92 -4.41 -10.84
N ASP A 112 10.11 -3.26 -11.47
CA ASP A 112 10.74 -3.20 -12.80
C ASP A 112 12.20 -3.69 -12.75
N PHE A 113 12.89 -3.49 -11.63
CA PHE A 113 14.25 -4.00 -11.43
C PHE A 113 14.29 -5.53 -11.30
N ILE A 114 13.36 -6.12 -10.55
CA ILE A 114 13.26 -7.58 -10.38
C ILE A 114 12.90 -8.24 -11.72
N GLU A 115 11.90 -7.70 -12.42
CA GLU A 115 11.45 -8.23 -13.72
C GLU A 115 12.55 -8.20 -14.78
N THR A 116 13.33 -7.12 -14.84
CA THR A 116 14.43 -7.02 -15.80
C THR A 116 15.64 -7.88 -15.43
N SER A 117 15.88 -8.09 -14.14
CA SER A 117 17.01 -8.90 -13.66
C SER A 117 16.75 -10.40 -13.70
N ILE A 118 15.50 -10.84 -13.47
CA ILE A 118 15.15 -12.25 -13.30
C ILE A 118 14.23 -12.71 -14.44
N LYS A 119 14.81 -13.36 -15.44
CA LYS A 119 14.06 -13.87 -16.61
C LYS A 119 13.09 -15.01 -16.29
N ASN A 120 13.34 -15.77 -15.22
CA ASN A 120 12.47 -16.89 -14.86
C ASN A 120 11.27 -16.39 -14.05
N LYS A 121 10.06 -16.51 -14.61
CA LYS A 121 8.82 -16.03 -14.01
C LYS A 121 8.58 -16.56 -12.58
N ASN A 122 8.84 -17.83 -12.32
CA ASN A 122 8.63 -18.41 -10.98
C ASN A 122 9.60 -17.84 -9.96
N VAL A 123 10.86 -17.62 -10.36
CA VAL A 123 11.89 -17.02 -9.49
C VAL A 123 11.62 -15.54 -9.27
N SER A 124 11.11 -14.83 -10.28
CA SER A 124 10.66 -13.44 -10.16
C SER A 124 9.52 -13.30 -9.15
N LEU A 125 8.46 -14.10 -9.29
CA LEU A 125 7.33 -14.14 -8.35
C LEU A 125 7.76 -14.49 -6.92
N PHE A 126 8.67 -15.46 -6.77
CA PHE A 126 9.23 -15.77 -5.46
C PHE A 126 10.03 -14.59 -4.87
N SER A 127 10.81 -13.90 -5.70
CA SER A 127 11.54 -12.70 -5.29
C SER A 127 10.60 -11.58 -4.86
N PHE A 128 9.48 -11.38 -5.57
CA PHE A 128 8.42 -10.47 -5.16
C PHE A 128 7.84 -10.80 -3.78
N LEU A 129 7.56 -12.08 -3.50
CA LEU A 129 7.10 -12.51 -2.18
C LEU A 129 8.12 -12.20 -1.08
N VAL A 130 9.40 -12.50 -1.30
CA VAL A 130 10.47 -12.24 -0.32
C VAL A 130 10.64 -10.74 -0.07
N VAL A 131 10.70 -9.93 -1.13
CA VAL A 131 10.82 -8.47 -1.03
C VAL A 131 9.60 -7.88 -0.34
N SER A 132 8.40 -8.37 -0.67
CA SER A 132 7.15 -7.93 -0.03
C SER A 132 7.14 -8.23 1.48
N LEU A 133 7.60 -9.42 1.87
CA LEU A 133 7.69 -9.81 3.28
C LEU A 133 8.68 -8.91 4.05
N ILE A 134 9.89 -8.74 3.51
CA ILE A 134 10.93 -7.91 4.13
C ILE A 134 10.43 -6.46 4.26
N THR A 135 9.88 -5.91 3.18
CA THR A 135 9.36 -4.55 3.14
C THR A 135 8.21 -4.36 4.14
N SER A 136 7.31 -5.35 4.24
CA SER A 136 6.20 -5.31 5.20
C SER A 136 6.71 -5.29 6.64
N ILE A 137 7.64 -6.20 6.99
CA ILE A 137 8.24 -6.26 8.33
C ILE A 137 8.94 -4.94 8.68
N LEU A 138 9.76 -4.41 7.77
CA LEU A 138 10.49 -3.16 7.99
C LEU A 138 9.53 -1.97 8.13
N SER A 139 8.49 -1.91 7.29
CA SER A 139 7.50 -0.83 7.31
C SER A 139 6.75 -0.81 8.64
N PHE A 140 6.23 -1.95 9.10
CA PHE A 140 5.58 -1.98 10.42
C PHE A 140 6.56 -1.73 11.57
N LYS A 141 7.82 -2.18 11.47
CA LYS A 141 8.83 -1.93 12.51
C LYS A 141 9.20 -0.45 12.64
N PHE A 142 9.39 0.25 11.53
CA PHE A 142 9.86 1.65 11.52
C PHE A 142 8.74 2.68 11.55
N LEU A 143 7.58 2.36 10.99
CA LEU A 143 6.49 3.32 10.84
C LEU A 143 5.47 3.23 11.97
N SER A 144 5.31 2.08 12.64
CA SER A 144 4.41 1.98 13.81
C SER A 144 4.80 2.95 14.94
N PRO A 145 6.09 3.13 15.29
CA PRO A 145 6.50 4.09 16.32
C PRO A 145 6.15 5.55 16.02
N LEU A 146 6.03 5.93 14.73
CA LEU A 146 5.57 7.27 14.34
C LEU A 146 4.11 7.54 14.75
N ILE A 147 3.41 6.48 15.15
CA ILE A 147 1.98 6.46 15.40
C ILE A 147 1.67 6.02 16.85
N GLU A 148 2.64 5.44 17.57
CA GLU A 148 2.51 4.91 18.94
C GLU A 148 2.04 5.95 19.97
N GLY A 149 2.27 7.25 19.74
CA GLY A 149 1.72 8.32 20.59
C GLY A 149 0.19 8.47 20.51
N SER A 150 -0.46 7.84 19.52
CA SER A 150 -1.90 7.93 19.26
C SER A 150 -2.65 6.62 19.51
N PHE A 151 -2.01 5.45 19.31
CA PHE A 151 -2.61 4.11 19.52
C PHE A 151 -1.55 2.99 19.42
N SER A 152 -1.78 1.83 20.07
CA SER A 152 -0.79 0.74 20.20
C SER A 152 -1.24 -0.59 19.58
N LEU A 153 -0.95 -0.85 18.29
CA LEU A 153 -1.42 -2.05 17.59
C LEU A 153 -0.96 -3.37 18.25
N SER A 154 -1.86 -4.36 18.33
CA SER A 154 -1.49 -5.68 18.85
C SER A 154 -0.57 -6.43 17.89
N LYS A 155 0.33 -7.27 18.44
CA LYS A 155 1.28 -8.04 17.63
C LYS A 155 0.59 -8.99 16.66
N SER A 156 -0.53 -9.59 17.08
CA SER A 156 -1.36 -10.46 16.24
C SER A 156 -1.92 -9.70 15.04
N PHE A 157 -2.46 -8.50 15.26
CA PHE A 157 -3.00 -7.64 14.21
C PHE A 157 -1.93 -7.22 13.19
N ILE A 158 -0.75 -6.79 13.66
CA ILE A 158 0.40 -6.46 12.79
C ILE A 158 0.82 -7.69 11.97
N THR A 159 0.91 -8.85 12.60
CA THR A 159 1.35 -10.09 11.93
C THR A 159 0.37 -10.48 10.82
N THR A 160 -0.94 -10.39 11.08
CA THR A 160 -1.97 -10.68 10.08
C THR A 160 -1.90 -9.71 8.91
N LEU A 161 -1.69 -8.42 9.17
CA LEU A 161 -1.50 -7.42 8.12
C LEU A 161 -0.25 -7.72 7.28
N ILE A 162 0.88 -8.06 7.91
CA ILE A 162 2.10 -8.44 7.19
C ILE A 162 1.83 -9.62 6.27
N ILE A 163 1.20 -10.69 6.75
CA ILE A 163 0.89 -11.87 5.94
C ILE A 163 -0.01 -11.48 4.76
N LEU A 164 -1.07 -10.73 5.02
CA LEU A 164 -2.03 -10.33 3.99
C LEU A 164 -1.37 -9.47 2.91
N VAL A 165 -0.60 -8.46 3.31
CA VAL A 165 0.10 -7.55 2.39
C VAL A 165 1.18 -8.29 1.59
N THR A 166 1.90 -9.20 2.26
CA THR A 166 2.95 -10.03 1.63
C THR A 166 2.40 -10.84 0.45
N ILE A 167 1.17 -11.36 0.56
CA ILE A 167 0.53 -12.17 -0.48
C ILE A 167 -0.18 -11.28 -1.50
N SER A 168 -0.94 -10.28 -1.04
CA SER A 168 -1.82 -9.49 -1.90
C SER A 168 -1.07 -8.59 -2.89
N ILE A 169 0.04 -7.95 -2.49
CA ILE A 169 0.77 -7.05 -3.40
C ILE A 169 1.42 -7.81 -4.57
N PRO A 170 2.20 -8.89 -4.34
CA PRO A 170 2.72 -9.71 -5.45
C PRO A 170 1.62 -10.31 -6.31
N LEU A 171 0.47 -10.66 -5.73
CA LEU A 171 -0.67 -11.18 -6.48
C LEU A 171 -1.29 -10.11 -7.39
N LEU A 172 -1.40 -8.86 -6.92
CA LEU A 172 -1.85 -7.74 -7.75
C LEU A 172 -0.88 -7.50 -8.93
N ILE A 173 0.42 -7.57 -8.68
CA ILE A 173 1.45 -7.44 -9.72
C ILE A 173 1.34 -8.57 -10.74
N ALA A 174 1.19 -9.82 -10.28
CA ALA A 174 1.07 -10.98 -11.17
C ALA A 174 -0.20 -10.94 -12.04
N LEU A 175 -1.30 -10.38 -11.53
CA LEU A 175 -2.52 -10.18 -12.30
C LEU A 175 -2.34 -9.11 -13.37
N GLU A 176 -1.68 -7.99 -13.05
CA GLU A 176 -1.36 -6.93 -14.00
C GLU A 176 -0.60 -7.46 -15.23
N GLU A 177 0.42 -8.31 -15.02
CA GLU A 177 1.16 -8.96 -16.11
C GLU A 177 0.25 -9.84 -16.99
N LYS A 178 -0.58 -10.67 -16.35
CA LYS A 178 -1.43 -11.62 -17.09
C LYS A 178 -2.40 -10.88 -18.03
N TYR A 179 -2.95 -9.74 -17.61
CA TYR A 179 -3.86 -8.95 -18.43
C TYR A 179 -3.14 -8.08 -19.46
N ALA A 180 -1.85 -7.78 -19.27
CA ALA A 180 -1.03 -7.09 -20.27
C ALA A 180 -0.68 -8.01 -21.45
N ASP A 181 -0.46 -9.30 -21.20
CA ASP A 181 -0.17 -10.30 -22.25
C ASP A 181 -1.40 -10.65 -23.14
N GLU A 182 -2.61 -10.27 -22.72
CA GLU A 182 -3.87 -10.52 -23.45
C GLU A 182 -4.26 -9.38 -24.43
N LYS A 183 -3.50 -8.28 -24.48
CA LYS A 183 -3.71 -7.12 -25.39
C LYS A 183 -2.79 -7.16 -26.61
#